data_AF-A0A7G5XFR3-F1
#
_entry.id   AF-A0A7G5XFR3-F1
#
_cell.length_a   1.000
_cell.length_b   1.000
_cell.length_c   1.000
_cell.angle_alpha   90.00
_cell.angle_beta   90.00
_cell.angle_gamma   90.00
#
_symmetry.space_group_name_H-M   'P 1'
#
loop_
_entity.id
_entity.type
_entity.pdbx_description
1 polymer ?
#
loop_
_entity_poly.entity_id
_entity_poly.type
_entity_poly.pdbx_seq_one_letter_code
_entity_poly.pdbx_strand_id
1 'polypeptide(L)'
;MKIYSIGKSSLLLSITKKVLIVSTLQFFINQTGAQTPQFAVVRPDGQTFIRSSWDSAYSVAQDGDFLYLPGGTFSAPVIKKRLFIFGAGIHPDSSVATGRTQISNSFILDNGAQGGSIEGVNIVSGNIAFSYNPNEVGFENYSIKRCRVGGDIHLNFSVTAPFESYPKRILVKDCIISGNIILAREATENLFLNNVIRSSVTGNPTSCAFKNNIFLNTNSGSFNYLFPGTVTNCNFENNIFFTLSIGSVCNNSFTNNVRIGLSSPFQNCAATQGSETNTMFAGSASEVFESYTASPFDPFKDNYRLKSSSPGKNSGTDGTDAGIYGTSSPTSAGWVPSNPHIYFKKIAPQTDSLGNLNIQIKVRTNN
;
A
#
# COMPACT_ATOMS: atom_id res chain seq x y z
N MET A 1 -27.03 -44.78 -87.12
CA MET A 1 -28.03 -43.70 -87.22
C MET A 1 -28.15 -43.06 -85.84
N LYS A 2 -27.99 -41.73 -85.76
CA LYS A 2 -27.76 -40.83 -84.58
C LYS A 2 -26.41 -41.04 -83.86
N ILE A 3 -25.35 -40.23 -83.97
CA ILE A 3 -25.05 -38.77 -83.99
C ILE A 3 -24.87 -38.14 -82.57
N TYR A 4 -23.58 -37.94 -82.21
CA TYR A 4 -22.91 -36.91 -81.36
C TYR A 4 -23.22 -36.88 -79.83
N SER A 5 -22.32 -36.52 -78.90
CA SER A 5 -21.24 -35.51 -78.88
C SER A 5 -20.23 -35.83 -77.74
N ILE A 6 -18.92 -35.99 -78.01
CA ILE A 6 -17.78 -35.06 -77.75
C ILE A 6 -17.61 -34.53 -76.31
N GLY A 7 -16.42 -34.80 -75.75
CA GLY A 7 -15.76 -34.00 -74.72
C GLY A 7 -14.47 -34.68 -74.22
N LYS A 8 -13.34 -34.58 -74.95
CA LYS A 8 -12.12 -33.84 -74.54
C LYS A 8 -12.00 -33.71 -73.02
N SER A 9 -10.99 -34.25 -72.35
CA SER A 9 -9.56 -33.89 -72.45
C SER A 9 -8.90 -34.69 -71.31
N SER A 10 -7.91 -35.54 -71.58
CA SER A 10 -6.48 -35.21 -71.50
C SER A 10 -6.06 -34.71 -70.10
N LEU A 11 -5.02 -35.16 -69.45
CA LEU A 11 -3.92 -36.05 -69.76
C LEU A 11 -3.19 -36.25 -68.41
N LEU A 12 -2.46 -37.35 -68.26
CA LEU A 12 -1.36 -37.52 -67.29
C LEU A 12 -1.74 -37.75 -65.82
N LEU A 13 -2.21 -38.98 -65.62
CA LEU A 13 -1.75 -39.87 -64.55
C LEU A 13 -0.21 -39.86 -64.45
N SER A 14 0.31 -39.88 -63.22
CA SER A 14 1.71 -40.21 -62.84
C SER A 14 2.77 -39.09 -62.90
N ILE A 15 2.75 -38.21 -61.89
CA ILE A 15 4.00 -37.76 -61.24
C ILE A 15 3.86 -37.98 -59.72
N THR A 16 4.35 -39.14 -59.30
CA THR A 16 5.22 -39.35 -58.15
C THR A 16 4.97 -38.48 -56.90
N LYS A 17 4.39 -39.12 -55.89
CA LYS A 17 4.32 -38.80 -54.45
C LYS A 17 5.57 -38.09 -53.89
N LYS A 18 5.68 -36.79 -54.11
CA LYS A 18 6.50 -35.86 -53.31
C LYS A 18 5.64 -34.62 -53.07
N VAL A 19 5.78 -34.05 -51.87
CA VAL A 19 5.05 -32.87 -51.38
C VAL A 19 3.68 -33.18 -50.75
N LEU A 20 3.72 -33.79 -49.57
CA LEU A 20 2.96 -33.28 -48.41
C LEU A 20 3.59 -33.82 -47.13
N ILE A 21 4.82 -33.39 -46.83
CA ILE A 21 5.34 -33.51 -45.47
C ILE A 21 4.61 -32.44 -44.67
N VAL A 22 3.74 -32.93 -43.81
CA VAL A 22 3.04 -32.26 -42.71
C VAL A 22 3.96 -31.24 -42.06
N SER A 23 3.79 -29.96 -42.38
CA SER A 23 4.35 -28.85 -41.64
C SER A 23 3.35 -28.42 -40.55
N THR A 24 3.05 -29.31 -39.61
CA THR A 24 2.58 -28.87 -38.29
C THR A 24 3.81 -28.45 -37.51
N LEU A 25 4.25 -27.23 -37.77
CA LEU A 25 5.16 -26.48 -36.93
C LEU A 25 4.51 -26.41 -35.54
N GLN A 26 4.94 -27.30 -34.64
CA GLN A 26 4.60 -27.23 -33.23
C GLN A 26 5.13 -25.89 -32.72
N PHE A 27 4.23 -24.92 -32.65
CA PHE A 27 4.33 -23.80 -31.72
C PHE A 27 4.36 -24.40 -30.31
N PHE A 28 5.54 -24.84 -29.87
CA PHE A 28 5.85 -24.83 -28.45
C PHE A 28 5.91 -23.36 -28.06
N ILE A 29 4.73 -22.82 -27.75
CA ILE A 29 4.63 -21.67 -26.87
C ILE A 29 5.46 -22.08 -25.67
N ASN A 30 6.59 -21.39 -25.44
CA ASN A 30 7.22 -21.34 -24.14
C ASN A 30 6.16 -20.78 -23.19
N GLN A 31 5.26 -21.65 -22.72
CA GLN A 31 4.53 -21.39 -21.50
C GLN A 31 5.60 -21.45 -20.43
N THR A 32 6.23 -20.31 -20.17
CA THR A 32 6.71 -20.02 -18.83
C THR A 32 5.49 -20.22 -17.95
N GLY A 33 5.33 -21.41 -17.38
CA GLY A 33 4.24 -21.72 -16.50
C GLY A 33 4.31 -20.70 -15.38
N ALA A 34 3.41 -19.72 -15.39
CA ALA A 34 3.20 -18.90 -14.23
C ALA A 34 2.80 -19.89 -13.14
N GLN A 35 3.68 -20.09 -12.15
CA GLN A 35 3.34 -20.92 -11.00
C GLN A 35 2.04 -20.36 -10.42
N THR A 36 1.04 -21.21 -10.23
CA THR A 36 -0.22 -20.80 -9.63
C THR A 36 0.09 -20.12 -8.29
N PRO A 37 -0.40 -18.89 -8.05
CA PRO A 37 -0.15 -18.18 -6.81
C PRO A 37 -0.54 -19.06 -5.61
N GLN A 38 0.40 -19.23 -4.67
CA GLN A 38 0.17 -20.03 -3.47
C GLN A 38 -0.03 -19.11 -2.27
N PHE A 39 -1.19 -19.23 -1.64
CA PHE A 39 -1.56 -18.56 -0.41
C PHE A 39 -1.30 -19.52 0.75
N ALA A 40 -0.68 -19.03 1.81
CA ALA A 40 -0.46 -19.83 3.01
C ALA A 40 -1.28 -19.28 4.17
N VAL A 41 -2.07 -20.14 4.80
CA VAL A 41 -2.70 -19.87 6.09
C VAL A 41 -1.90 -20.62 7.15
N VAL A 42 -1.38 -19.90 8.13
CA VAL A 42 -0.60 -20.48 9.24
C VAL A 42 -1.33 -20.18 10.54
N ARG A 43 -1.67 -21.24 11.27
CA ARG A 43 -2.27 -21.11 12.60
C ARG A 43 -1.23 -20.75 13.65
N PRO A 44 -1.63 -20.17 14.80
CA PRO A 44 -0.71 -19.91 15.91
C PRO A 44 0.03 -21.16 16.44
N ASP A 45 -0.53 -22.35 16.25
CA ASP A 45 0.10 -23.64 16.60
C ASP A 45 1.10 -24.16 15.55
N GLY A 46 1.28 -23.44 14.44
CA GLY A 46 2.18 -23.78 13.33
C GLY A 46 1.53 -24.60 12.21
N GLN A 47 0.27 -25.04 12.34
CA GLN A 47 -0.40 -25.76 11.27
C GLN A 47 -0.54 -24.88 10.02
N THR A 48 -0.09 -25.39 8.86
CA THR A 48 -0.05 -24.64 7.60
C THR A 48 -0.98 -25.24 6.54
N PHE A 49 -1.74 -24.38 5.87
CA PHE A 49 -2.60 -24.73 4.74
C PHE A 49 -2.20 -23.95 3.50
N ILE A 50 -1.88 -24.65 2.41
CA ILE A 50 -1.57 -24.03 1.11
C ILE A 50 -2.81 -24.05 0.22
N ARG A 51 -3.09 -22.92 -0.42
CA ARG A 51 -4.28 -22.69 -1.25
C ARG A 51 -3.92 -21.98 -2.55
N SER A 52 -4.73 -22.18 -3.58
CA SER A 52 -4.49 -21.64 -4.92
C SER A 52 -5.19 -20.30 -5.19
N SER A 53 -6.01 -19.82 -4.24
CA SER A 53 -6.71 -18.54 -4.33
C SER A 53 -6.87 -17.89 -2.96
N TRP A 54 -7.07 -16.57 -2.96
CA TRP A 54 -7.40 -15.84 -1.73
C TRP A 54 -8.68 -16.41 -1.11
N ASP A 55 -9.76 -16.56 -1.88
CA ASP A 55 -11.05 -17.04 -1.34
C ASP A 55 -10.95 -18.41 -0.66
N SER A 56 -10.17 -19.33 -1.22
CA SER A 56 -9.97 -20.66 -0.63
C SER A 56 -9.03 -20.65 0.58
N ALA A 57 -8.12 -19.67 0.68
CA ALA A 57 -7.35 -19.39 1.90
C ALA A 57 -8.22 -18.77 2.98
N TYR A 58 -9.01 -17.77 2.63
CA TYR A 58 -9.89 -17.07 3.55
C TYR A 58 -10.99 -17.97 4.10
N SER A 59 -11.53 -18.89 3.30
CA SER A 59 -12.57 -19.82 3.76
C SER A 59 -12.08 -20.74 4.88
N VAL A 60 -10.83 -21.20 4.82
CA VAL A 60 -10.24 -22.10 5.81
C VAL A 60 -9.58 -21.39 7.00
N ALA A 61 -9.25 -20.11 6.84
CA ALA A 61 -8.68 -19.29 7.91
C ALA A 61 -9.64 -19.13 9.09
N GLN A 62 -9.08 -19.05 10.28
CA GLN A 62 -9.77 -18.84 11.55
C GLN A 62 -9.25 -17.56 12.21
N ASP A 63 -9.95 -17.07 13.24
CA ASP A 63 -9.51 -15.91 13.99
C ASP A 63 -8.15 -16.16 14.64
N GLY A 64 -7.24 -15.20 14.48
CA GLY A 64 -5.86 -15.27 14.94
C GLY A 64 -4.89 -15.87 13.92
N ASP A 65 -5.35 -16.37 12.78
CA ASP A 65 -4.47 -16.94 11.76
C ASP A 65 -3.63 -15.88 11.03
N PHE A 66 -2.46 -16.32 10.59
CA PHE A 66 -1.59 -15.59 9.67
C PHE A 66 -1.93 -15.96 8.23
N LEU A 67 -2.17 -14.97 7.37
CA LEU A 67 -2.44 -15.16 5.94
C LEU A 67 -1.31 -14.54 5.12
N TYR A 68 -0.51 -15.37 4.46
CA TYR A 68 0.55 -14.93 3.56
C TYR A 68 0.07 -14.92 2.12
N LEU A 69 0.15 -13.75 1.51
CA LEU A 69 -0.22 -13.50 0.14
C LEU A 69 1.04 -13.55 -0.75
N PRO A 70 1.03 -14.30 -1.86
CA PRO A 70 2.13 -14.31 -2.80
C PRO A 70 2.23 -12.98 -3.56
N GLY A 71 3.31 -12.80 -4.32
CA GLY A 71 3.35 -11.76 -5.34
C GLY A 71 2.37 -12.07 -6.47
N GLY A 72 1.71 -11.04 -6.99
CA GLY A 72 0.65 -11.14 -7.98
C GLY A 72 -0.47 -10.14 -7.72
N THR A 73 -1.51 -10.16 -8.56
CA THR A 73 -2.68 -9.29 -8.46
C THR A 73 -3.92 -10.09 -8.14
N PHE A 74 -4.66 -9.68 -7.12
CA PHE A 74 -5.83 -10.41 -6.60
C PHE A 74 -6.98 -9.46 -6.26
N SER A 75 -8.19 -10.01 -6.19
CA SER A 75 -9.32 -9.36 -5.54
C SER A 75 -9.40 -9.85 -4.09
N ALA A 76 -9.48 -8.92 -3.13
CA ALA A 76 -9.68 -9.27 -1.74
C ALA A 76 -11.18 -9.49 -1.44
N PRO A 77 -11.55 -10.51 -0.64
CA PRO A 77 -12.87 -10.60 -0.05
C PRO A 77 -13.04 -9.54 1.05
N VAL A 78 -14.28 -9.34 1.50
CA VAL A 78 -14.55 -8.58 2.73
C VAL A 78 -14.00 -9.36 3.92
N ILE A 79 -13.14 -8.72 4.72
CA ILE A 79 -12.48 -9.35 5.85
C ILE A 79 -13.37 -9.22 7.09
N LYS A 80 -13.85 -10.36 7.60
CA LYS A 80 -14.73 -10.50 8.76
C LYS A 80 -14.11 -11.39 9.85
N LYS A 81 -12.81 -11.64 9.76
CA LYS A 81 -12.04 -12.50 10.68
C LYS A 81 -10.81 -11.74 11.15
N ARG A 82 -10.39 -11.95 12.39
CA ARG A 82 -9.20 -11.31 12.96
C ARG A 82 -7.96 -11.97 12.38
N LEU A 83 -7.51 -11.51 11.23
CA LEU A 83 -6.37 -12.07 10.51
C LEU A 83 -5.13 -11.16 10.57
N PHE A 84 -3.96 -11.78 10.52
CA PHE A 84 -2.69 -11.11 10.33
C PHE A 84 -2.19 -11.36 8.90
N ILE A 85 -2.44 -10.42 8.01
CA ILE A 85 -2.24 -10.55 6.57
C ILE A 85 -0.88 -9.97 6.18
N PHE A 86 -0.05 -10.75 5.48
CA PHE A 86 1.27 -10.35 4.99
C PHE A 86 1.35 -10.51 3.47
N GLY A 87 1.66 -9.42 2.77
CA GLY A 87 2.05 -9.46 1.37
C GLY A 87 3.56 -9.69 1.17
N ALA A 88 3.93 -9.91 -0.08
CA ALA A 88 5.31 -10.03 -0.54
C ALA A 88 6.05 -8.69 -0.63
N GLY A 89 5.35 -7.56 -0.43
CA GLY A 89 5.93 -6.21 -0.47
C GLY A 89 5.35 -5.32 -1.57
N ILE A 90 5.67 -4.03 -1.48
CA ILE A 90 5.15 -2.96 -2.36
C ILE A 90 6.20 -2.36 -3.31
N HIS A 91 7.48 -2.47 -2.96
CA HIS A 91 8.55 -1.82 -3.72
C HIS A 91 9.00 -2.69 -4.89
N PRO A 92 9.11 -2.16 -6.12
CA PRO A 92 9.54 -2.91 -7.29
C PRO A 92 10.87 -3.65 -7.07
N ASP A 93 11.91 -2.93 -6.65
CA ASP A 93 13.25 -3.50 -6.48
C ASP A 93 13.36 -4.51 -5.34
N SER A 94 12.74 -4.21 -4.19
CA SER A 94 12.81 -5.16 -3.08
C SER A 94 12.00 -6.42 -3.36
N SER A 95 10.94 -6.33 -4.16
CA SER A 95 10.06 -7.46 -4.46
C SER A 95 10.42 -8.19 -5.76
N VAL A 96 11.60 -7.98 -6.35
CA VAL A 96 11.98 -8.59 -7.65
C VAL A 96 11.89 -10.12 -7.63
N ALA A 97 12.32 -10.75 -6.54
CA ALA A 97 12.34 -12.22 -6.44
C ALA A 97 10.94 -12.84 -6.26
N THR A 98 10.01 -12.12 -5.64
CA THR A 98 8.68 -12.62 -5.27
C THR A 98 7.54 -12.05 -6.11
N GLY A 99 7.76 -10.93 -6.79
CA GLY A 99 6.71 -10.04 -7.25
C GLY A 99 6.10 -9.24 -6.09
N ARG A 100 5.38 -8.17 -6.42
CA ARG A 100 4.62 -7.36 -5.46
C ARG A 100 3.26 -8.00 -5.21
N THR A 101 2.74 -7.93 -3.99
CA THR A 101 1.34 -8.27 -3.72
C THR A 101 0.46 -7.07 -4.04
N GLN A 102 -0.47 -7.24 -4.97
CA GLN A 102 -1.36 -6.19 -5.45
C GLN A 102 -2.83 -6.59 -5.23
N ILE A 103 -3.62 -5.67 -4.70
CA ILE A 103 -5.08 -5.80 -4.59
C ILE A 103 -5.71 -4.85 -5.60
N SER A 104 -6.54 -5.38 -6.49
CA SER A 104 -7.17 -4.61 -7.58
C SER A 104 -8.45 -3.88 -7.15
N ASN A 105 -9.12 -4.34 -6.10
CA ASN A 105 -10.31 -3.74 -5.52
C ASN A 105 -10.01 -3.02 -4.20
N SER A 106 -11.03 -2.43 -3.58
CA SER A 106 -10.91 -1.91 -2.21
C SER A 106 -10.73 -3.05 -1.21
N PHE A 107 -9.88 -2.83 -0.22
CA PHE A 107 -9.70 -3.74 0.91
C PHE A 107 -10.67 -3.32 2.02
N ILE A 108 -11.70 -4.15 2.23
CA ILE A 108 -12.82 -3.83 3.11
C ILE A 108 -12.72 -4.65 4.39
N LEU A 109 -12.65 -3.95 5.51
CA LEU A 109 -12.65 -4.50 6.88
C LEU A 109 -14.05 -4.42 7.44
N ASP A 110 -14.56 -5.51 7.98
CA ASP A 110 -15.91 -5.59 8.54
C ASP A 110 -15.83 -6.20 9.94
N ASN A 111 -16.96 -6.22 10.64
CA ASN A 111 -16.99 -6.75 12.00
C ASN A 111 -16.49 -8.20 12.06
N GLY A 112 -15.65 -8.45 13.06
CA GLY A 112 -14.82 -9.64 13.22
C GLY A 112 -13.35 -9.43 12.83
N ALA A 113 -13.00 -8.40 12.04
CA ALA A 113 -11.59 -8.13 11.69
C ALA A 113 -10.79 -7.34 12.73
N GLN A 114 -11.45 -6.80 13.76
CA GLN A 114 -10.82 -6.08 14.87
C GLN A 114 -9.66 -6.85 15.48
N GLY A 115 -8.60 -6.17 15.91
CA GLY A 115 -7.39 -6.81 16.46
C GLY A 115 -6.44 -7.38 15.40
N GLY A 116 -6.79 -7.32 14.11
CA GLY A 116 -5.99 -7.84 13.01
C GLY A 116 -4.98 -6.85 12.43
N SER A 117 -4.33 -7.24 11.33
CA SER A 117 -3.44 -6.34 10.59
C SER A 117 -3.29 -6.71 9.12
N ILE A 118 -2.95 -5.73 8.29
CA ILE A 118 -2.42 -5.93 6.95
C ILE A 118 -1.05 -5.28 6.81
N GLU A 119 -0.11 -6.00 6.20
CA GLU A 119 1.24 -5.52 5.97
C GLU A 119 1.79 -5.86 4.59
N GLY A 120 2.50 -4.93 3.95
CA GLY A 120 3.29 -5.23 2.74
C GLY A 120 2.46 -5.41 1.46
N VAL A 121 1.34 -4.70 1.33
CA VAL A 121 0.38 -4.85 0.23
C VAL A 121 0.15 -3.55 -0.53
N ASN A 122 0.05 -3.62 -1.87
CA ASN A 122 -0.27 -2.49 -2.74
C ASN A 122 -1.75 -2.54 -3.17
N ILE A 123 -2.59 -1.69 -2.59
CA ILE A 123 -3.96 -1.45 -3.05
C ILE A 123 -3.87 -0.52 -4.27
N VAL A 124 -4.09 -1.05 -5.47
CA VAL A 124 -3.68 -0.37 -6.72
C VAL A 124 -4.51 0.87 -7.00
N SER A 125 -5.84 0.71 -6.99
CA SER A 125 -6.82 1.77 -7.26
C SER A 125 -7.98 1.78 -6.25
N GLY A 126 -7.98 0.85 -5.31
CA GLY A 126 -8.99 0.74 -4.27
C GLY A 126 -8.67 1.54 -3.01
N ASN A 127 -9.67 1.61 -2.15
CA ASN A 127 -9.56 2.21 -0.82
C ASN A 127 -9.23 1.14 0.22
N ILE A 128 -8.74 1.56 1.39
CA ILE A 128 -8.93 0.78 2.61
C ILE A 128 -10.12 1.39 3.33
N ALA A 129 -11.16 0.59 3.58
CA ALA A 129 -12.39 1.07 4.19
C ALA A 129 -12.95 0.07 5.20
N PHE A 130 -13.77 0.59 6.10
CA PHE A 130 -14.36 -0.15 7.21
C PHE A 130 -15.88 -0.19 6.96
N SER A 131 -16.42 -1.38 6.76
CA SER A 131 -17.83 -1.66 6.44
C SER A 131 -18.78 -1.12 7.50
N TYR A 132 -19.93 -0.64 7.04
CA TYR A 132 -21.05 -0.14 7.85
C TYR A 132 -21.97 -1.26 8.37
N ASN A 133 -22.20 -1.31 9.68
CA ASN A 133 -23.33 -1.98 10.34
C ASN A 133 -23.85 -1.12 11.53
N PRO A 134 -25.09 -0.60 11.47
CA PRO A 134 -25.64 0.27 12.52
C PRO A 134 -25.88 -0.46 13.84
N ASN A 135 -25.89 -1.79 13.83
CA ASN A 135 -26.28 -2.62 14.95
C ASN A 135 -25.09 -3.17 15.74
N GLU A 136 -23.85 -2.80 15.38
CA GLU A 136 -22.64 -3.40 15.93
C GLU A 136 -21.72 -2.35 16.59
N VAL A 137 -20.99 -2.83 17.60
CA VAL A 137 -20.03 -2.05 18.40
C VAL A 137 -18.88 -1.55 17.51
N GLY A 138 -18.32 -0.38 17.82
CA GLY A 138 -17.26 0.28 17.06
C GLY A 138 -16.11 -0.65 16.64
N PHE A 139 -15.59 -0.40 15.44
CA PHE A 139 -14.43 -1.12 14.92
C PHE A 139 -13.15 -0.59 15.59
N GLU A 140 -12.32 -1.45 16.18
CA GLU A 140 -11.15 -0.99 16.92
C GLU A 140 -9.92 -1.89 16.77
N ASN A 141 -8.74 -1.32 17.07
CA ASN A 141 -7.48 -2.03 17.21
C ASN A 141 -7.00 -2.76 15.95
N TYR A 142 -6.81 -2.04 14.83
CA TYR A 142 -6.30 -2.64 13.60
C TYR A 142 -5.08 -1.90 13.08
N SER A 143 -4.14 -2.66 12.49
CA SER A 143 -2.89 -2.11 11.98
C SER A 143 -2.77 -2.22 10.46
N ILE A 144 -2.44 -1.12 9.81
CA ILE A 144 -2.10 -1.02 8.40
C ILE A 144 -0.63 -0.62 8.32
N LYS A 145 0.23 -1.52 7.86
CA LYS A 145 1.69 -1.33 7.91
C LYS A 145 2.33 -1.50 6.54
N ARG A 146 3.27 -0.63 6.16
CA ARG A 146 4.11 -0.86 4.95
C ARG A 146 3.29 -1.16 3.69
N CYS A 147 2.13 -0.53 3.59
CA CYS A 147 1.22 -0.67 2.46
C CYS A 147 1.32 0.54 1.55
N ARG A 148 0.96 0.35 0.29
CA ARG A 148 0.66 1.44 -0.63
C ARG A 148 -0.85 1.47 -0.86
N VAL A 149 -1.47 2.61 -0.62
CA VAL A 149 -2.90 2.81 -0.90
C VAL A 149 -3.03 3.78 -2.08
N GLY A 150 -3.54 3.28 -3.19
CA GLY A 150 -3.78 4.06 -4.40
C GLY A 150 -4.98 4.99 -4.28
N GLY A 151 -6.02 4.55 -3.59
CA GLY A 151 -7.18 5.36 -3.23
C GLY A 151 -7.06 5.97 -1.83
N ASP A 152 -8.21 6.10 -1.17
CA ASP A 152 -8.36 6.71 0.16
C ASP A 152 -8.24 5.68 1.29
N ILE A 153 -7.92 6.15 2.49
CA ILE A 153 -8.15 5.42 3.75
C ILE A 153 -9.37 6.03 4.43
N HIS A 154 -10.45 5.26 4.57
CA HIS A 154 -11.68 5.67 5.22
C HIS A 154 -11.74 5.16 6.65
N LEU A 155 -11.47 6.02 7.63
CA LEU A 155 -11.85 5.81 9.02
C LEU A 155 -13.21 6.46 9.32
N ASN A 156 -14.06 6.60 8.31
CA ASN A 156 -15.46 6.98 8.43
C ASN A 156 -16.35 5.90 7.84
N PHE A 157 -17.49 5.70 8.48
CA PHE A 157 -18.38 4.57 8.23
C PHE A 157 -19.36 4.84 7.08
N SER A 158 -19.56 6.11 6.71
CA SER A 158 -20.31 6.57 5.54
C SER A 158 -20.06 8.06 5.33
N VAL A 159 -20.26 8.56 4.10
CA VAL A 159 -20.31 10.01 3.80
C VAL A 159 -21.69 10.62 4.06
N THR A 160 -22.69 9.84 4.51
CA THR A 160 -24.10 10.27 4.49
C THR A 160 -24.86 10.44 5.82
N ALA A 161 -24.33 10.16 7.02
CA ALA A 161 -25.00 10.56 8.29
C ALA A 161 -24.15 10.35 9.58
N PRO A 162 -24.49 11.01 10.72
CA PRO A 162 -23.68 11.04 11.96
C PRO A 162 -24.02 9.88 12.91
N PHE A 163 -23.09 9.04 13.33
CA PHE A 163 -23.42 7.85 14.15
C PHE A 163 -22.31 7.33 15.08
N GLU A 164 -22.66 6.81 16.25
CA GLU A 164 -21.79 6.49 17.40
C GLU A 164 -20.77 5.32 17.26
N SER A 165 -20.55 4.78 16.05
CA SER A 165 -19.73 3.58 15.82
C SER A 165 -18.64 3.83 14.77
N TYR A 166 -17.55 4.49 15.17
CA TYR A 166 -16.44 4.84 14.27
C TYR A 166 -15.14 4.09 14.58
N PRO A 167 -14.27 3.89 13.58
CA PRO A 167 -12.95 3.28 13.78
C PRO A 167 -12.08 4.03 14.79
N LYS A 168 -11.64 3.34 15.85
CA LYS A 168 -10.72 3.86 16.86
C LYS A 168 -9.50 2.99 17.03
N ARG A 169 -8.42 3.57 17.57
CA ARG A 169 -7.17 2.83 17.85
C ARG A 169 -6.62 2.13 16.61
N ILE A 170 -6.77 2.78 15.46
CA ILE A 170 -6.22 2.33 14.19
C ILE A 170 -4.79 2.86 14.07
N LEU A 171 -3.87 1.94 13.79
CA LEU A 171 -2.48 2.26 13.50
C LEU A 171 -2.26 2.24 11.99
N VAL A 172 -1.81 3.36 11.44
CA VAL A 172 -1.32 3.44 10.05
C VAL A 172 0.15 3.79 10.10
N LYS A 173 1.01 2.83 9.76
CA LYS A 173 2.47 2.96 9.93
C LYS A 173 3.24 2.64 8.66
N ASP A 174 4.28 3.43 8.36
CA ASP A 174 5.20 3.21 7.25
C ASP A 174 4.47 3.06 5.90
N CYS A 175 3.32 3.72 5.70
CA CYS A 175 2.54 3.58 4.48
C CYS A 175 2.82 4.69 3.47
N ILE A 176 2.53 4.40 2.20
CA ILE A 176 2.42 5.41 1.14
C ILE A 176 0.95 5.56 0.79
N ILE A 177 0.40 6.75 0.99
CA ILE A 177 -1.03 7.04 0.85
C ILE A 177 -1.19 8.05 -0.27
N SER A 178 -1.78 7.60 -1.39
CA SER A 178 -1.92 8.41 -2.60
C SER A 178 -3.20 9.26 -2.57
N GLY A 179 -4.28 8.73 -2.02
CA GLY A 179 -5.53 9.44 -1.77
C GLY A 179 -5.58 10.09 -0.39
N ASN A 180 -6.78 10.47 0.02
CA ASN A 180 -7.09 11.13 1.28
C ASN A 180 -7.08 10.15 2.45
N ILE A 181 -6.81 10.70 3.63
CA ILE A 181 -7.19 10.05 4.88
C ILE A 181 -8.49 10.71 5.34
N ILE A 182 -9.56 9.94 5.44
CA ILE A 182 -10.91 10.44 5.72
C ILE A 182 -11.32 9.90 7.08
N LEU A 183 -11.42 10.76 8.09
CA LEU A 183 -11.79 10.36 9.45
C LEU A 183 -13.06 11.07 9.84
N ALA A 184 -13.99 10.42 10.53
CA ALA A 184 -15.08 11.13 11.19
C ALA A 184 -14.59 11.80 12.50
N ARG A 185 -15.40 12.69 13.06
CA ARG A 185 -15.07 13.38 14.32
C ARG A 185 -14.86 12.42 15.48
N GLU A 186 -15.64 11.36 15.55
CA GLU A 186 -15.60 10.40 16.64
C GLU A 186 -14.68 9.20 16.34
N ALA A 187 -13.98 9.21 15.20
CA ALA A 187 -12.87 8.30 14.89
C ALA A 187 -11.59 8.76 15.62
N THR A 188 -11.59 8.59 16.94
CA THR A 188 -10.55 9.07 17.86
C THR A 188 -9.45 8.05 18.11
N GLU A 189 -8.35 8.49 18.74
CA GLU A 189 -7.25 7.62 19.21
C GLU A 189 -6.52 6.89 18.08
N ASN A 190 -6.62 7.42 16.86
CA ASN A 190 -5.92 6.87 15.70
C ASN A 190 -4.49 7.44 15.61
N LEU A 191 -3.55 6.57 15.25
CA LEU A 191 -2.12 6.90 15.16
C LEU A 191 -1.61 6.72 13.74
N PHE A 192 -1.08 7.80 13.17
CA PHE A 192 -0.43 7.84 11.87
C PHE A 192 1.06 8.08 12.08
N LEU A 193 1.87 7.06 11.78
CA LEU A 193 3.32 7.07 12.03
C LEU A 193 4.12 6.81 10.76
N ASN A 194 5.14 7.63 10.48
CA ASN A 194 6.09 7.40 9.39
C ASN A 194 5.45 7.24 7.99
N ASN A 195 4.34 7.92 7.71
CA ASN A 195 3.66 7.79 6.42
C ASN A 195 4.08 8.89 5.45
N VAL A 196 4.12 8.55 4.16
CA VAL A 196 4.13 9.52 3.06
C VAL A 196 2.69 9.71 2.60
N ILE A 197 2.14 10.90 2.83
CA ILE A 197 0.74 11.23 2.60
C ILE A 197 0.68 12.26 1.48
N ARG A 198 0.24 11.84 0.30
CA ARG A 198 0.19 12.70 -0.88
C ARG A 198 -0.93 13.74 -0.82
N SER A 199 -2.08 13.34 -0.29
CA SER A 199 -3.32 14.11 -0.30
C SER A 199 -3.62 14.75 1.07
N SER A 200 -4.87 15.17 1.27
CA SER A 200 -5.38 15.80 2.48
C SER A 200 -5.81 14.78 3.55
N VAL A 201 -5.92 15.27 4.79
CA VAL A 201 -6.63 14.61 5.89
C VAL A 201 -7.95 15.35 6.12
N THR A 202 -9.09 14.66 5.95
CA THR A 202 -10.43 15.26 5.92
C THR A 202 -11.41 14.57 6.87
N GLY A 203 -12.61 15.15 7.03
CA GLY A 203 -13.73 14.59 7.80
C GLY A 203 -13.79 14.98 9.30
N ASN A 204 -13.00 15.98 9.71
CA ASN A 204 -12.94 16.54 11.07
C ASN A 204 -12.24 15.63 12.11
N PRO A 205 -11.01 15.15 11.84
CA PRO A 205 -10.29 14.30 12.78
C PRO A 205 -10.18 14.94 14.17
N THR A 206 -10.43 14.15 15.22
CA THR A 206 -10.37 14.60 16.61
C THR A 206 -9.56 13.62 17.46
N SER A 207 -8.71 14.13 18.36
CA SER A 207 -7.93 13.30 19.31
C SER A 207 -7.10 12.20 18.64
N CYS A 208 -6.46 12.53 17.51
CA CYS A 208 -5.56 11.64 16.77
C CYS A 208 -4.11 12.11 16.89
N ALA A 209 -3.16 11.21 16.62
CA ALA A 209 -1.74 11.53 16.60
C ALA A 209 -1.15 11.30 15.21
N PHE A 210 -0.40 12.28 14.72
CA PHE A 210 0.36 12.23 13.49
C PHE A 210 1.83 12.47 13.84
N LYS A 211 2.64 11.42 13.76
CA LYS A 211 4.06 11.47 14.12
C LYS A 211 4.95 11.09 12.96
N ASN A 212 6.01 11.85 12.72
CA ASN A 212 7.04 11.52 11.74
C ASN A 212 6.52 11.29 10.32
N ASN A 213 5.42 11.92 9.93
CA ASN A 213 4.86 11.81 8.58
C ASN A 213 5.41 12.88 7.66
N ILE A 214 5.27 12.65 6.35
CA ILE A 214 5.50 13.64 5.30
C ILE A 214 4.17 13.86 4.59
N PHE A 215 3.62 15.07 4.71
CA PHE A 215 2.42 15.49 4.03
C PHE A 215 2.82 16.28 2.78
N LEU A 216 2.57 15.75 1.59
CA LEU A 216 2.98 16.37 0.33
C LEU A 216 1.93 17.35 -0.23
N ASN A 217 0.66 17.17 0.14
CA ASN A 217 -0.51 17.94 -0.30
C ASN A 217 -0.42 18.39 -1.78
N THR A 218 -0.22 17.45 -2.70
CA THR A 218 0.01 17.76 -4.13
C THR A 218 -1.29 17.90 -4.93
N ASN A 219 -2.45 18.05 -4.28
CA ASN A 219 -3.71 18.22 -4.99
C ASN A 219 -3.75 19.60 -5.66
N SER A 220 -4.28 19.64 -6.88
CA SER A 220 -4.32 20.83 -7.74
C SER A 220 -5.73 21.44 -7.85
N GLY A 221 -6.51 21.44 -6.76
CA GLY A 221 -7.90 21.91 -6.74
C GLY A 221 -8.08 23.35 -6.23
N SER A 222 -9.31 23.87 -6.24
CA SER A 222 -9.64 25.25 -5.81
C SER A 222 -9.54 25.49 -4.30
N PHE A 223 -9.40 24.44 -3.49
CA PHE A 223 -9.18 24.51 -2.04
C PHE A 223 -8.09 23.50 -1.64
N ASN A 224 -6.82 23.88 -1.78
CA ASN A 224 -5.66 23.03 -1.47
C ASN A 224 -5.32 23.01 0.02
N TYR A 225 -6.33 22.80 0.87
CA TYR A 225 -6.09 22.66 2.30
C TYR A 225 -5.61 21.25 2.61
N LEU A 226 -4.54 21.15 3.40
CA LEU A 226 -4.16 19.87 3.99
C LEU A 226 -5.29 19.31 4.88
N PHE A 227 -6.02 20.22 5.53
CA PHE A 227 -7.13 19.94 6.43
C PHE A 227 -8.37 20.73 6.00
N PRO A 228 -9.19 20.25 5.04
CA PRO A 228 -10.38 20.99 4.60
C PRO A 228 -11.51 20.99 5.65
N GLY A 229 -11.49 20.08 6.63
CA GLY A 229 -12.40 20.07 7.78
C GLY A 229 -11.78 20.70 9.04
N THR A 230 -12.51 20.65 10.16
CA THR A 230 -11.99 21.12 11.46
C THR A 230 -11.23 20.00 12.16
N VAL A 231 -9.92 20.16 12.30
CA VAL A 231 -9.05 19.24 13.04
C VAL A 231 -9.00 19.69 14.50
N THR A 232 -9.31 18.82 15.45
CA THR A 232 -9.38 19.21 16.87
C THR A 232 -8.60 18.27 17.80
N ASN A 233 -7.93 18.81 18.83
CA ASN A 233 -7.26 18.00 19.88
C ASN A 233 -6.26 16.95 19.36
N CYS A 234 -5.71 17.14 18.17
CA CYS A 234 -4.73 16.23 17.57
C CYS A 234 -3.30 16.68 17.89
N ASN A 235 -2.40 15.71 17.96
CA ASN A 235 -0.97 15.96 18.12
C ASN A 235 -0.24 15.72 16.79
N PHE A 236 0.49 16.74 16.34
CA PHE A 236 1.38 16.69 15.18
C PHE A 236 2.82 16.86 15.65
N GLU A 237 3.59 15.79 15.61
CA GLU A 237 4.95 15.74 16.13
C GLU A 237 5.96 15.28 15.06
N ASN A 238 7.06 16.01 14.91
CA ASN A 238 8.18 15.63 14.03
C ASN A 238 7.77 15.41 12.55
N ASN A 239 6.70 16.04 12.07
CA ASN A 239 6.22 15.88 10.69
C ASN A 239 6.84 16.92 9.75
N ILE A 240 6.79 16.62 8.46
CA ILE A 240 7.13 17.56 7.39
C ILE A 240 5.86 17.86 6.59
N PHE A 241 5.53 19.13 6.47
CA PHE A 241 4.36 19.62 5.78
C PHE A 241 4.76 20.40 4.53
N PHE A 242 4.59 19.78 3.38
CA PHE A 242 4.53 20.45 2.11
C PHE A 242 3.09 20.93 1.93
N THR A 243 2.82 22.19 2.24
CA THR A 243 1.47 22.71 2.05
C THR A 243 1.50 24.20 1.79
N LEU A 244 0.56 24.66 0.97
CA LEU A 244 0.33 26.07 0.68
C LEU A 244 -0.76 26.65 1.59
N SER A 245 -1.54 25.78 2.26
CA SER A 245 -2.56 26.20 3.22
C SER A 245 -3.00 25.06 4.16
N ILE A 246 -3.37 25.42 5.38
CA ILE A 246 -4.08 24.53 6.30
C ILE A 246 -5.46 25.11 6.57
N GLY A 247 -6.47 24.26 6.72
CA GLY A 247 -7.80 24.73 7.12
C GLY A 247 -7.90 24.88 8.63
N SER A 248 -9.12 24.73 9.15
CA SER A 248 -9.42 24.99 10.56
C SER A 248 -8.73 23.97 11.47
N VAL A 249 -7.76 24.44 12.25
CA VAL A 249 -7.11 23.68 13.33
C VAL A 249 -7.52 24.31 14.66
N CYS A 250 -8.03 23.51 15.60
CA CYS A 250 -8.46 23.94 16.93
C CYS A 250 -7.80 23.09 18.02
N ASN A 251 -7.20 23.68 19.05
CA ASN A 251 -6.64 22.93 20.19
C ASN A 251 -5.66 21.80 19.80
N ASN A 252 -4.94 21.94 18.70
CA ASN A 252 -3.94 20.97 18.26
C ASN A 252 -2.55 21.36 18.77
N SER A 253 -1.69 20.38 19.01
CA SER A 253 -0.27 20.62 19.27
C SER A 253 0.54 20.36 18.00
N PHE A 254 1.40 21.31 17.63
CA PHE A 254 2.36 21.17 16.55
C PHE A 254 3.77 21.34 17.13
N THR A 255 4.46 20.23 17.36
CA THR A 255 5.79 20.21 17.97
C THR A 255 6.84 19.69 16.99
N ASN A 256 7.96 20.42 16.85
CA ASN A 256 9.14 19.99 16.09
C ASN A 256 8.83 19.64 14.61
N ASN A 257 7.86 20.33 14.00
CA ASN A 257 7.50 20.08 12.61
C ASN A 257 8.29 20.98 11.66
N VAL A 258 8.36 20.61 10.39
CA VAL A 258 8.91 21.44 9.30
C VAL A 258 7.79 21.84 8.35
N ARG A 259 7.64 23.14 8.10
CA ARG A 259 6.75 23.70 7.07
C ARG A 259 7.54 24.07 5.83
N ILE A 260 7.09 23.63 4.67
CA ILE A 260 7.67 23.99 3.37
C ILE A 260 6.67 24.88 2.63
N GLY A 261 7.08 26.10 2.27
CA GLY A 261 6.30 27.01 1.41
C GLY A 261 5.24 27.87 2.12
N LEU A 262 4.93 27.61 3.40
CA LEU A 262 4.11 28.46 4.25
C LEU A 262 4.98 29.20 5.25
N SER A 263 5.16 30.50 5.11
CA SER A 263 5.97 31.31 6.04
C SER A 263 5.24 31.59 7.35
N SER A 264 3.91 31.78 7.31
CA SER A 264 3.10 31.98 8.51
C SER A 264 2.93 30.69 9.32
N PRO A 265 2.88 30.78 10.67
CA PRO A 265 2.41 29.69 11.52
C PRO A 265 1.06 29.14 11.05
N PHE A 266 0.76 27.89 11.42
CA PHE A 266 -0.52 27.25 11.26
C PHE A 266 -1.61 28.12 11.92
N GLN A 267 -2.41 28.82 11.11
CA GLN A 267 -3.47 29.71 11.57
C GLN A 267 -4.72 28.94 12.00
N ASN A 268 -5.35 29.48 13.03
CA ASN A 268 -6.21 28.78 13.97
C ASN A 268 -7.69 29.16 13.81
N CYS A 269 -8.60 28.33 14.32
CA CYS A 269 -10.00 28.72 14.48
C CYS A 269 -10.15 29.86 15.51
N ALA A 270 -11.14 30.74 15.33
CA ALA A 270 -11.21 32.02 16.06
C ALA A 270 -11.29 31.97 17.61
N ALA A 271 -11.47 30.79 18.23
CA ALA A 271 -11.79 30.66 19.65
C ALA A 271 -10.71 30.05 20.56
N THR A 272 -9.78 29.22 20.06
CA THR A 272 -8.78 28.55 20.94
C THR A 272 -7.54 28.13 20.18
N GLN A 273 -6.36 28.62 20.57
CA GLN A 273 -5.10 28.46 19.81
C GLN A 273 -4.53 27.06 19.92
N GLY A 274 -4.34 26.39 18.77
CA GLY A 274 -3.35 25.33 18.67
C GLY A 274 -1.95 25.88 18.99
N SER A 275 -1.13 25.11 19.69
CA SER A 275 0.21 25.52 20.10
C SER A 275 1.25 25.05 19.10
N GLU A 276 2.02 25.98 18.51
CA GLU A 276 3.26 25.62 17.81
C GLU A 276 4.45 25.72 18.77
N THR A 277 5.33 24.72 18.75
CA THR A 277 6.59 24.74 19.49
C THR A 277 7.69 24.16 18.63
N ASN A 278 8.78 24.91 18.45
CA ASN A 278 9.93 24.49 17.64
C ASN A 278 9.57 24.05 16.20
N THR A 279 8.47 24.59 15.66
CA THR A 279 8.11 24.37 14.26
C THR A 279 8.94 25.29 13.38
N MET A 280 9.60 24.73 12.39
CA MET A 280 10.57 25.42 11.54
C MET A 280 10.02 25.64 10.13
N PHE A 281 10.64 26.57 9.41
CA PHE A 281 10.28 26.93 8.05
C PHE A 281 11.41 26.57 7.08
N ALA A 282 11.04 26.05 5.92
CA ALA A 282 11.87 25.93 4.73
C ALA A 282 11.15 26.59 3.55
N GLY A 283 11.90 27.29 2.70
CA GLY A 283 11.37 27.95 1.51
C GLY A 283 10.93 26.95 0.43
N SER A 284 11.57 25.77 0.38
CA SER A 284 11.36 24.80 -0.69
C SER A 284 11.70 23.36 -0.27
N ALA A 285 11.21 22.36 -1.03
CA ALA A 285 11.58 20.96 -0.78
C ALA A 285 13.07 20.69 -1.02
N SER A 286 13.73 21.43 -1.91
CA SER A 286 15.16 21.28 -2.19
C SER A 286 16.04 21.74 -1.04
N GLU A 287 15.52 22.53 -0.09
CA GLU A 287 16.21 22.85 1.16
C GLU A 287 16.10 21.72 2.20
N VAL A 288 15.09 20.85 2.07
CA VAL A 288 14.74 19.83 3.06
C VAL A 288 15.27 18.46 2.67
N PHE A 289 14.94 17.98 1.48
CA PHE A 289 15.20 16.60 1.04
C PHE A 289 16.44 16.48 0.16
N GLU A 290 17.10 15.33 0.23
CA GLU A 290 18.22 14.97 -0.66
C GLU A 290 17.79 14.98 -2.13
N SER A 291 16.63 14.40 -2.45
CA SER A 291 16.01 14.46 -3.77
C SER A 291 14.49 14.34 -3.66
N TYR A 292 13.76 15.23 -4.33
CA TYR A 292 12.31 15.20 -4.40
C TYR A 292 11.83 15.69 -5.77
N THR A 293 10.95 14.92 -6.40
CA THR A 293 10.34 15.21 -7.69
C THR A 293 8.84 15.36 -7.49
N ALA A 294 8.33 16.59 -7.55
CA ALA A 294 6.93 16.87 -7.25
C ALA A 294 5.93 16.23 -8.23
N SER A 295 6.31 16.03 -9.50
CA SER A 295 5.43 15.49 -10.53
C SER A 295 6.20 14.76 -11.64
N PRO A 296 5.72 13.59 -12.13
CA PRO A 296 4.60 12.82 -11.56
C PRO A 296 4.98 12.25 -10.18
N PHE A 297 3.99 12.09 -9.30
CA PHE A 297 4.22 11.48 -7.99
C PHE A 297 4.70 10.03 -8.16
N ASP A 298 5.95 9.78 -7.77
CA ASP A 298 6.56 8.45 -7.75
C ASP A 298 7.29 8.26 -6.41
N PRO A 299 6.63 7.65 -5.41
CA PRO A 299 7.16 7.56 -4.05
C PRO A 299 8.41 6.68 -3.94
N PHE A 300 8.76 5.93 -5.01
CA PHE A 300 9.93 5.07 -5.05
C PHE A 300 11.13 5.73 -5.75
N LYS A 301 10.94 6.89 -6.39
CA LYS A 301 12.05 7.67 -6.99
C LYS A 301 12.55 8.80 -6.09
N ASP A 302 11.69 9.30 -5.22
CA ASP A 302 12.06 10.35 -4.27
C ASP A 302 12.94 9.80 -3.14
N ASN A 303 13.87 10.62 -2.66
CA ASN A 303 14.67 10.34 -1.48
C ASN A 303 14.31 11.32 -0.37
N TYR A 304 13.35 10.91 0.46
CA TYR A 304 12.85 11.70 1.59
C TYR A 304 13.83 11.81 2.77
N ARG A 305 15.10 11.40 2.63
CA ARG A 305 16.12 11.69 3.64
C ARG A 305 16.40 13.19 3.68
N LEU A 306 16.67 13.69 4.88
CA LEU A 306 16.97 15.10 5.07
C LEU A 306 18.42 15.42 4.70
N LYS A 307 18.61 16.55 4.02
CA LYS A 307 19.93 17.16 3.85
C LYS A 307 20.51 17.54 5.21
N SER A 308 21.83 17.57 5.30
CA SER A 308 22.53 18.06 6.51
C SER A 308 22.15 19.50 6.87
N SER A 309 21.84 20.33 5.88
CA SER A 309 21.38 21.71 6.05
C SER A 309 19.87 21.86 6.27
N SER A 310 19.12 20.76 6.25
CA SER A 310 17.66 20.81 6.40
C SER A 310 17.30 21.34 7.79
N PRO A 311 16.30 22.24 7.92
CA PRO A 311 15.82 22.64 9.24
C PRO A 311 15.29 21.44 10.03
N GLY A 312 14.75 20.41 9.36
CA GLY A 312 14.28 19.19 10.01
C GLY A 312 15.38 18.32 10.63
N LYS A 313 16.66 18.60 10.36
CA LYS A 313 17.78 17.75 10.80
C LYS A 313 17.95 17.83 12.32
N ASN A 314 17.97 16.66 12.99
CA ASN A 314 18.07 16.53 14.46
C ASN A 314 17.05 17.38 15.25
N SER A 315 15.93 17.70 14.62
CA SER A 315 14.91 18.59 15.21
C SER A 315 13.85 17.85 16.01
N GLY A 316 13.84 16.52 15.93
CA GLY A 316 12.90 15.64 16.59
C GLY A 316 12.95 15.77 18.11
N THR A 317 11.84 15.44 18.76
CA THR A 317 11.70 15.46 20.24
C THR A 317 12.70 14.54 20.95
N ASP A 318 13.22 13.54 20.24
CA ASP A 318 14.24 12.58 20.67
C ASP A 318 15.64 12.87 20.09
N GLY A 319 15.83 14.03 19.45
CA GLY A 319 17.07 14.43 18.79
C GLY A 319 17.28 13.80 17.40
N THR A 320 16.31 13.03 16.89
CA THR A 320 16.35 12.49 15.52
C THR A 320 15.84 13.50 14.50
N ASP A 321 15.83 13.15 13.22
CA ASP A 321 15.31 14.02 12.15
C ASP A 321 13.77 14.17 12.22
N ALA A 322 13.21 15.16 11.52
CA ALA A 322 11.78 15.16 11.20
C ALA A 322 11.48 14.20 10.03
N GLY A 323 10.24 13.72 9.94
CA GLY A 323 9.77 12.84 8.86
C GLY A 323 10.07 11.36 9.07
N ILE A 324 9.85 10.56 8.02
CA ILE A 324 9.74 9.09 8.09
C ILE A 324 11.03 8.34 8.47
N TYR A 325 12.18 9.01 8.39
CA TYR A 325 13.49 8.45 8.72
C TYR A 325 14.01 8.88 10.08
N GLY A 326 13.37 9.86 10.72
CA GLY A 326 13.84 10.45 11.97
C GLY A 326 13.06 9.93 13.17
N THR A 327 13.35 8.70 13.55
CA THR A 327 12.75 8.05 14.73
C THR A 327 13.60 6.86 15.13
N SER A 328 13.42 6.34 16.35
CA SER A 328 14.03 5.09 16.82
C SER A 328 13.64 3.84 16.01
N SER A 329 12.53 3.90 15.26
CA SER A 329 12.08 2.84 14.35
C SER A 329 11.77 3.43 12.96
N PRO A 330 12.80 3.82 12.18
CA PRO A 330 12.60 4.50 10.91
C PRO A 330 11.96 3.57 9.86
N THR A 331 11.33 4.16 8.84
CA THR A 331 10.80 3.37 7.73
C THR A 331 11.91 2.54 7.09
N SER A 332 11.69 1.23 7.02
CA SER A 332 12.64 0.29 6.44
C SER A 332 12.92 0.62 4.97
N ALA A 333 14.18 0.53 4.55
CA ALA A 333 14.54 0.70 3.15
C ALA A 333 13.72 -0.25 2.25
N GLY A 334 13.12 0.32 1.19
CA GLY A 334 12.29 -0.43 0.26
C GLY A 334 10.92 -0.88 0.81
N TRP A 335 10.46 -0.35 1.96
CA TRP A 335 9.16 -0.70 2.56
C TRP A 335 8.93 -2.21 2.68
N VAL A 336 10.01 -2.95 2.95
CA VAL A 336 9.95 -4.41 3.00
C VAL A 336 9.19 -4.83 4.26
N PRO A 337 8.17 -5.69 4.13
CA PRO A 337 7.37 -6.15 5.26
C PRO A 337 8.18 -6.98 6.27
N SER A 338 7.62 -7.20 7.45
CA SER A 338 8.29 -7.80 8.62
C SER A 338 8.40 -9.31 8.54
N ASN A 339 7.63 -9.94 7.65
CA ASN A 339 7.77 -11.36 7.38
C ASN A 339 9.13 -11.66 6.72
N PRO A 340 9.66 -12.89 6.88
CA PRO A 340 10.86 -13.32 6.17
C PRO A 340 10.74 -13.06 4.67
N HIS A 341 11.68 -12.28 4.14
CA HIS A 341 11.63 -11.77 2.78
C HIS A 341 12.64 -12.48 1.89
N ILE A 342 12.15 -13.17 0.85
CA ILE A 342 12.98 -13.80 -0.18
C ILE A 342 13.50 -12.70 -1.10
N TYR A 343 14.80 -12.39 -1.03
CA TYR A 343 15.41 -11.35 -1.88
C TYR A 343 16.22 -11.93 -3.04
N PHE A 344 16.47 -13.24 -3.04
CA PHE A 344 17.12 -13.94 -4.14
C PHE A 344 16.55 -15.34 -4.27
N LYS A 345 16.18 -15.72 -5.50
CA LYS A 345 15.85 -17.11 -5.84
C LYS A 345 16.46 -17.48 -7.19
N LYS A 346 17.08 -18.65 -7.26
CA LYS A 346 17.52 -19.30 -8.50
C LYS A 346 17.14 -20.76 -8.41
N ILE A 347 16.25 -21.18 -9.28
CA ILE A 347 15.79 -22.57 -9.38
C ILE A 347 16.14 -23.02 -10.79
N ALA A 348 16.91 -24.11 -10.91
CA ALA A 348 17.23 -24.68 -12.21
C ALA A 348 15.93 -25.12 -12.92
N PRO A 349 15.84 -24.96 -14.25
CA PRO A 349 14.63 -25.35 -14.98
C PRO A 349 14.45 -26.88 -15.06
N GLN A 350 15.50 -27.65 -14.77
CA GLN A 350 15.51 -29.10 -14.79
C GLN A 350 16.51 -29.64 -13.76
N THR A 351 16.37 -30.92 -13.42
CA THR A 351 17.36 -31.64 -12.63
C THR A 351 18.68 -31.80 -13.38
N ASP A 352 19.78 -31.93 -12.67
CA ASP A 352 21.06 -32.33 -13.25
C ASP A 352 21.03 -33.80 -13.72
N SER A 353 22.14 -34.27 -14.29
CA SER A 353 22.29 -35.65 -14.77
C SER A 353 22.21 -36.72 -13.67
N LEU A 354 22.25 -36.31 -12.39
CA LEU A 354 22.12 -37.18 -11.23
C LEU A 354 20.69 -37.12 -10.63
N GLY A 355 19.80 -36.33 -11.23
CA GLY A 355 18.42 -36.15 -10.76
C GLY A 355 18.27 -35.07 -9.67
N ASN A 356 19.30 -34.29 -9.36
CA ASN A 356 19.21 -33.22 -8.36
C ASN A 356 18.68 -31.91 -8.96
N LEU A 357 17.74 -31.25 -8.28
CA LEU A 357 17.28 -29.91 -8.67
C LEU A 357 18.09 -28.83 -7.95
N ASN A 358 18.86 -28.06 -8.70
CA ASN A 358 19.67 -26.98 -8.13
C ASN A 358 18.79 -25.79 -7.71
N ILE A 359 18.70 -25.55 -6.40
CA ILE A 359 17.92 -24.47 -5.79
C ILE A 359 18.83 -23.60 -4.93
N GLN A 360 18.74 -22.29 -5.10
CA GLN A 360 19.32 -21.30 -4.19
C GLN A 360 18.26 -20.29 -3.81
N ILE A 361 17.98 -20.16 -2.52
CA ILE A 361 17.06 -19.18 -1.97
C ILE A 361 17.81 -18.43 -0.88
N LYS A 362 17.78 -17.10 -0.91
CA LYS A 362 18.27 -16.26 0.18
C LYS A 362 17.12 -15.47 0.77
N VAL A 363 17.00 -15.55 2.09
CA VAL A 363 15.95 -14.93 2.89
C VAL A 363 16.61 -14.01 3.89
N ARG A 364 15.98 -12.88 4.17
CA ARG A 364 16.37 -11.97 5.27
C ARG A 364 15.13 -11.55 6.04
N THR A 365 15.31 -11.20 7.29
CA THR A 365 14.32 -10.44 8.06
C THR A 365 14.73 -8.98 8.05
N ASN A 366 13.74 -8.09 8.09
CA ASN A 366 13.97 -6.69 8.39
C ASN A 366 13.69 -6.47 9.88
N ASN A 367 14.75 -6.31 10.67
CA ASN A 367 14.66 -5.74 12.01
C ASN A 367 15.11 -4.29 11.97
#